data_AF-A0A0H3MFZ4-F1
#
_entry.id   AF-A0A0H3MFZ4-F1
#
_cell.length_a   1.000
_cell.length_b   1.000
_cell.length_c   1.000
_cell.angle_alpha   90.00
_cell.angle_beta   90.00
_cell.angle_gamma   90.00
#
_symmetry.space_group_name_H-M   'P 1'
#
loop_
_entity.id
_entity.type
_entity.pdbx_description
1 polymer ?
#
loop_
_entity_poly.entity_id
_entity_poly.type
_entity_poly.pdbx_seq_one_letter_code
_entity_poly.pdbx_strand_id
1 'polypeptide(L)'
;MAAPAVPSVPTAPVSGAPVAPSASSAPSAGGALVSPVERAASKAVAGQAGASSSTMAGASALSATAGATAGAVSARAAEQQRLQRIVDAVARQEPRISWAAGLRDDGTTTLLVTDLAGGWIPPHVRLPANVTLLEPTARRRDADVIDLLGAVVAVAAHESNTYVAEPGPDAPALTGDRSARSAIPKVDEFGPTLVEAVRRRDSLPRIAQAIALPAVRKTGVLENEAELLHGCITAVKESVLKAYPSHELTAVGDWMLLAAIEALIDEQDYLANYHLAWYAVTTRRGGSRGFAA
;
A
#
# COMPACT_ATOMS: atom_id res chain seq x y z
N MET A 1 10.19 -54.76 27.39
CA MET A 1 9.28 -54.51 26.24
C MET A 1 7.91 -54.25 26.83
N ALA A 2 7.55 -52.98 26.95
CA ALA A 2 6.30 -52.53 27.57
C ALA A 2 5.79 -51.33 26.77
N ALA A 3 4.60 -51.47 26.18
CA ALA A 3 3.95 -50.43 25.39
C ALA A 3 3.22 -49.45 26.33
N PRO A 4 3.27 -48.13 26.09
CA PRO A 4 2.36 -47.20 26.73
C PRO A 4 1.16 -46.86 25.83
N ALA A 5 0.06 -46.58 26.54
CA ALA A 5 -1.32 -46.47 26.09
C ALA A 5 -1.62 -45.22 25.25
N VAL A 6 -2.61 -45.36 24.36
CA VAL A 6 -3.36 -44.28 23.72
C VAL A 6 -4.55 -43.86 24.60
N PRO A 7 -4.83 -42.56 24.76
CA PRO A 7 -6.14 -42.11 25.22
C PRO A 7 -7.03 -41.67 24.05
N SER A 8 -8.29 -42.09 24.16
CA SER A 8 -9.39 -41.98 23.21
C SER A 8 -10.03 -40.59 23.12
N VAL A 9 -10.59 -40.32 21.94
CA VAL A 9 -11.42 -39.18 21.54
C VAL A 9 -12.81 -39.24 22.20
N PRO A 10 -13.43 -38.11 22.58
CA PRO A 10 -14.87 -38.05 22.82
C PRO A 10 -15.63 -37.53 21.60
N THR A 11 -16.76 -38.18 21.30
CA THR A 11 -17.66 -37.94 20.17
C THR A 11 -18.91 -37.16 20.60
N ALA A 12 -19.41 -36.29 19.69
CA ALA A 12 -20.80 -35.85 19.47
C ALA A 12 -21.40 -34.75 20.39
N PRO A 13 -22.36 -33.90 19.92
CA PRO A 13 -23.37 -34.20 18.90
C PRO A 13 -23.47 -33.24 17.70
N VAL A 14 -24.12 -33.77 16.66
CA VAL A 14 -24.62 -33.09 15.46
C VAL A 14 -26.09 -32.71 15.63
N SER A 15 -26.49 -31.56 15.07
CA SER A 15 -27.69 -31.34 14.23
C SER A 15 -28.33 -29.96 14.44
N GLY A 16 -28.62 -29.23 13.35
CA GLY A 16 -29.64 -28.17 13.36
C GLY A 16 -29.50 -26.98 12.38
N ALA A 17 -29.89 -27.22 11.12
CA ALA A 17 -30.54 -26.29 10.17
C ALA A 17 -29.75 -25.18 9.41
N PRO A 18 -30.04 -25.00 8.10
CA PRO A 18 -29.47 -23.97 7.24
C PRO A 18 -30.24 -22.64 7.34
N VAL A 19 -29.52 -21.51 7.33
CA VAL A 19 -30.14 -20.18 7.21
C VAL A 19 -30.08 -19.76 5.74
N ALA A 20 -31.25 -19.68 5.10
CA ALA A 20 -31.44 -19.14 3.76
C ALA A 20 -31.53 -17.60 3.79
N PRO A 21 -31.20 -16.91 2.67
CA PRO A 21 -31.29 -15.46 2.60
C PRO A 21 -32.75 -15.01 2.39
N SER A 22 -33.18 -13.97 3.11
CA SER A 22 -34.48 -13.33 2.86
C SER A 22 -34.37 -12.30 1.74
N ALA A 23 -35.18 -12.47 0.71
CA ALA A 23 -35.45 -11.50 -0.33
C ALA A 23 -36.61 -10.54 0.07
N SER A 24 -36.56 -9.37 -0.55
CA SER A 24 -37.49 -8.23 -0.63
C SER A 24 -38.96 -8.40 -0.22
N SER A 25 -39.54 -7.35 0.38
CA SER A 25 -40.90 -6.85 0.09
C SER A 25 -41.15 -5.46 0.68
N ALA A 26 -41.60 -4.53 -0.16
CA ALA A 26 -42.27 -3.29 0.22
C ALA A 26 -43.70 -3.57 0.75
N PRO A 27 -44.33 -2.60 1.43
CA PRO A 27 -45.62 -2.12 0.94
C PRO A 27 -45.83 -0.60 1.05
N SER A 28 -46.85 -0.18 0.29
CA SER A 28 -47.34 1.17 0.00
C SER A 28 -48.02 1.93 1.15
N ALA A 29 -48.19 3.23 0.86
CA ALA A 29 -49.35 4.10 1.13
C ALA A 29 -49.48 4.79 2.51
N GLY A 30 -49.35 6.12 2.46
CA GLY A 30 -49.84 7.06 3.46
C GLY A 30 -49.75 8.48 2.90
N GLY A 31 -50.83 8.97 2.31
CA GLY A 31 -50.90 10.30 1.73
C GLY A 31 -51.08 11.41 2.78
N ALA A 32 -50.70 12.63 2.42
CA ALA A 32 -51.31 13.85 2.95
C ALA A 32 -51.13 14.98 1.93
N LEU A 33 -52.27 15.56 1.56
CA LEU A 33 -52.48 16.64 0.62
C LEU A 33 -52.03 17.97 1.25
N VAL A 34 -51.26 18.80 0.52
CA VAL A 34 -51.25 20.26 0.74
C VAL A 34 -51.12 20.98 -0.60
N SER A 35 -52.18 21.71 -0.96
CA SER A 35 -52.21 22.65 -2.08
C SER A 35 -51.38 23.90 -1.78
N PRO A 36 -50.76 24.52 -2.78
CA PRO A 36 -50.53 25.96 -2.79
C PRO A 36 -51.66 26.65 -3.57
N VAL A 37 -52.28 27.63 -2.90
CA VAL A 37 -53.16 28.62 -3.54
C VAL A 37 -52.31 29.48 -4.48
N GLU A 38 -52.64 29.47 -5.77
CA GLU A 38 -52.26 30.51 -6.71
C GLU A 38 -53.13 31.74 -6.49
N ARG A 39 -52.49 32.91 -6.29
CA ARG A 39 -53.17 34.21 -6.34
C ARG A 39 -52.80 34.87 -7.66
N ALA A 40 -53.73 34.81 -8.61
CA ALA A 40 -53.66 35.59 -9.84
C ALA A 40 -53.85 37.08 -9.54
N ALA A 41 -52.98 37.92 -10.11
CA ALA A 41 -53.25 39.32 -10.36
C ALA A 41 -52.84 39.62 -11.80
N SER A 42 -53.85 39.73 -12.66
CA SER A 42 -53.74 40.07 -14.07
C SER A 42 -53.47 41.56 -14.24
N LYS A 43 -52.50 41.95 -15.07
CA LYS A 43 -52.61 43.17 -15.88
C LYS A 43 -51.95 42.95 -17.23
N ALA A 44 -52.79 43.00 -18.27
CA ALA A 44 -52.42 42.80 -19.66
C ALA A 44 -51.80 44.06 -20.27
N VAL A 45 -50.82 43.88 -21.16
CA VAL A 45 -50.62 44.69 -22.37
C VAL A 45 -50.20 43.74 -23.49
N ALA A 46 -50.93 43.79 -24.60
CA ALA A 46 -50.66 43.03 -25.82
C ALA A 46 -49.52 43.67 -26.62
N GLY A 47 -48.71 42.84 -27.29
CA GLY A 47 -47.72 43.32 -28.27
C GLY A 47 -46.91 42.19 -28.89
N GLN A 48 -47.33 41.80 -30.08
CA GLN A 48 -46.57 41.21 -31.21
C GLN A 48 -45.54 40.08 -31.00
N ALA A 49 -45.71 39.07 -31.86
CA ALA A 49 -44.79 37.98 -32.16
C ALA A 49 -43.31 38.38 -32.30
N GLY A 50 -42.43 37.55 -31.73
CA GLY A 50 -40.99 37.59 -31.94
C GLY A 50 -40.29 36.42 -31.25
N ALA A 51 -39.91 35.41 -32.05
CA ALA A 51 -39.09 34.22 -31.75
C ALA A 51 -38.41 34.15 -30.36
N SER A 52 -38.89 33.24 -29.50
CA SER A 52 -38.20 32.84 -28.27
C SER A 52 -37.32 31.61 -28.52
N SER A 53 -36.14 31.80 -29.11
CA SER A 53 -35.09 30.76 -29.14
C SER A 53 -34.20 30.78 -27.88
N SER A 54 -34.43 31.70 -26.95
CA SER A 54 -33.54 31.98 -25.80
C SER A 54 -33.83 31.19 -24.52
N THR A 55 -35.02 30.62 -24.34
CA THR A 55 -35.40 29.86 -23.13
C THR A 55 -34.85 28.43 -23.12
N MET A 56 -34.73 27.79 -24.28
CA MET A 56 -34.14 26.44 -24.39
C MET A 56 -32.62 26.43 -24.20
N ALA A 57 -31.93 27.51 -24.55
CA ALA A 57 -30.49 27.65 -24.37
C ALA A 57 -30.10 27.73 -22.87
N GLY A 58 -30.87 28.44 -22.05
CA GLY A 58 -30.61 28.56 -20.61
C GLY A 58 -30.82 27.25 -19.84
N ALA A 59 -31.88 26.49 -20.17
CA ALA A 59 -32.13 25.18 -19.56
C ALA A 59 -31.09 24.12 -19.98
N SER A 60 -30.62 24.17 -21.24
CA SER A 60 -29.57 23.27 -21.74
C SER A 60 -28.21 23.62 -21.12
N ALA A 61 -27.89 24.90 -20.93
CA ALA A 61 -26.68 25.34 -20.25
C ALA A 61 -26.69 24.96 -18.75
N LEU A 62 -27.81 25.15 -18.06
CA LEU A 62 -27.97 24.75 -16.65
C LEU A 62 -27.87 23.22 -16.48
N SER A 63 -28.53 22.45 -17.35
CA SER A 63 -28.44 20.99 -17.37
C SER A 63 -27.01 20.49 -17.69
N ALA A 64 -26.32 21.13 -18.64
CA ALA A 64 -24.92 20.82 -18.94
C ALA A 64 -23.98 21.12 -17.77
N THR A 65 -24.18 22.24 -17.06
CA THR A 65 -23.40 22.56 -15.84
C THR A 65 -23.71 21.60 -14.69
N ALA A 66 -24.97 21.17 -14.52
CA ALA A 66 -25.35 20.18 -13.51
C ALA A 66 -24.78 18.79 -13.84
N GLY A 67 -24.82 18.37 -15.11
CA GLY A 67 -24.22 17.11 -15.57
C GLY A 67 -22.70 17.09 -15.43
N ALA A 68 -22.03 18.20 -15.74
CA ALA A 68 -20.58 18.34 -15.58
C ALA A 68 -20.14 18.26 -14.11
N THR A 69 -20.89 18.92 -13.21
CA THR A 69 -20.61 18.85 -11.76
C THR A 69 -20.87 17.47 -11.19
N ALA A 70 -21.96 16.79 -11.58
CA ALA A 70 -22.24 15.41 -11.18
C ALA A 70 -21.17 14.40 -11.68
N GLY A 71 -20.68 14.59 -12.91
CA GLY A 71 -19.60 13.79 -13.48
C GLY A 71 -18.27 13.97 -12.71
N ALA A 72 -17.95 15.21 -12.34
CA ALA A 72 -16.74 15.52 -11.58
C ALA A 72 -16.75 14.90 -10.17
N VAL A 73 -17.89 14.93 -9.48
CA VAL A 73 -18.04 14.28 -8.15
C VAL A 73 -17.87 12.76 -8.27
N SER A 74 -18.48 12.15 -9.29
CA SER A 74 -18.36 10.70 -9.55
C SER A 74 -16.92 10.30 -9.85
N ALA A 75 -16.21 11.07 -10.68
CA ALA A 75 -14.80 10.83 -10.99
C ALA A 75 -13.91 10.94 -9.74
N ARG A 76 -14.13 11.96 -8.90
CA ARG A 76 -13.39 12.13 -7.64
C ARG A 76 -13.64 10.98 -6.67
N ALA A 77 -14.88 10.51 -6.55
CA ALA A 77 -15.22 9.37 -5.70
C ALA A 77 -14.57 8.07 -6.21
N ALA A 78 -14.56 7.85 -7.53
CA ALA A 78 -13.90 6.70 -8.14
C ALA A 78 -12.37 6.70 -7.90
N GLU A 79 -11.72 7.86 -8.00
CA GLU A 79 -10.29 8.00 -7.70
C GLU A 79 -10.00 7.69 -6.23
N GLN A 80 -10.79 8.26 -5.31
CA GLN A 80 -10.64 8.01 -3.89
C GLN A 80 -10.79 6.51 -3.56
N GLN A 81 -11.79 5.85 -4.14
CA GLN A 81 -11.99 4.41 -3.96
C GLN A 81 -10.86 3.59 -4.57
N ARG A 82 -10.29 4.02 -5.70
CA ARG A 82 -9.13 3.36 -6.32
C ARG A 82 -7.92 3.41 -5.39
N LEU A 83 -7.61 4.57 -4.82
CA LEU A 83 -6.51 4.71 -3.85
C LEU A 83 -6.76 3.85 -2.60
N GLN A 84 -7.99 3.83 -2.06
CA GLN A 84 -8.31 3.00 -0.91
C GLN A 84 -8.08 1.52 -1.20
N ARG A 85 -8.52 1.01 -2.36
CA ARG A 85 -8.28 -0.39 -2.75
C ARG A 85 -6.80 -0.73 -2.87
N ILE A 86 -5.96 0.20 -3.30
CA ILE A 86 -4.50 0.03 -3.36
C ILE A 86 -3.92 -0.10 -1.94
N VAL A 87 -4.34 0.78 -1.02
CA VAL A 87 -3.92 0.75 0.38
C VAL A 87 -4.39 -0.55 1.06
N ASP A 88 -5.66 -0.90 0.94
CA ASP A 88 -6.23 -2.11 1.53
C ASP A 88 -5.54 -3.38 1.02
N ALA A 89 -5.12 -3.41 -0.26
CA ALA A 89 -4.43 -4.56 -0.83
C ALA A 89 -3.06 -4.84 -0.18
N VAL A 90 -2.31 -3.80 0.22
CA VAL A 90 -1.04 -3.97 0.93
C VAL A 90 -1.23 -4.09 2.44
N ALA A 91 -2.18 -3.34 3.01
CA ALA A 91 -2.51 -3.42 4.43
C ALA A 91 -3.07 -4.79 4.80
N ARG A 92 -3.81 -5.48 3.92
CA ARG A 92 -4.26 -6.86 4.17
C ARG A 92 -3.10 -7.85 4.29
N GLN A 93 -2.01 -7.63 3.53
CA GLN A 93 -0.83 -8.48 3.60
C GLN A 93 0.00 -8.20 4.85
N GLU A 94 0.06 -6.94 5.28
CA GLU A 94 0.76 -6.53 6.50
C GLU A 94 0.00 -5.40 7.22
N PRO A 95 -0.98 -5.74 8.09
CA PRO A 95 -1.84 -4.75 8.73
C PRO A 95 -1.19 -4.08 9.93
N ARG A 96 -0.04 -4.60 10.42
CA ARG A 96 0.61 -4.14 11.66
C ARG A 96 1.31 -2.79 11.53
N ILE A 97 1.44 -2.26 10.32
CA ILE A 97 2.08 -0.98 10.02
C ILE A 97 1.15 -0.06 9.25
N SER A 98 1.41 1.24 9.33
CA SER A 98 0.62 2.23 8.62
C SER A 98 1.01 2.31 7.14
N TRP A 99 0.02 2.55 6.29
CA TRP A 99 0.17 2.65 4.83
C TRP A 99 -0.55 3.88 4.31
N ALA A 100 -0.06 4.48 3.24
CA ALA A 100 -0.81 5.48 2.49
C ALA A 100 -0.51 5.43 1.00
N ALA A 101 -1.51 5.78 0.20
CA ALA A 101 -1.36 5.99 -1.23
C ALA A 101 -1.92 7.36 -1.62
N GLY A 102 -1.26 8.03 -2.55
CA GLY A 102 -1.68 9.33 -3.04
C GLY A 102 -1.46 9.50 -4.53
N LEU A 103 -2.37 10.25 -5.17
CA LEU A 103 -2.25 10.62 -6.58
C LEU A 103 -1.49 11.94 -6.69
N ARG A 104 -0.42 11.97 -7.49
CA ARG A 104 0.31 13.22 -7.79
C ARG A 104 -0.52 14.17 -8.65
N ASP A 105 -0.09 15.42 -8.72
CA ASP A 105 -0.71 16.49 -9.53
C ASP A 105 -0.63 16.24 -11.04
N ASP A 106 0.28 15.38 -11.50
CA ASP A 106 0.32 14.86 -12.88
C ASP A 106 -0.90 13.97 -13.26
N GLY A 107 -1.73 13.59 -12.28
CA GLY A 107 -2.94 12.79 -12.48
C GLY A 107 -2.72 11.33 -12.88
N THR A 108 -1.48 10.84 -12.88
CA THR A 108 -1.14 9.47 -13.33
C THR A 108 -0.28 8.71 -12.33
N THR A 109 0.59 9.40 -11.60
CA THR A 109 1.52 8.78 -10.64
C THR A 109 0.80 8.50 -9.33
N THR A 110 0.57 7.22 -9.04
CA THR A 110 0.09 6.77 -7.72
C THR A 110 1.27 6.40 -6.84
N LEU A 111 1.61 7.25 -5.87
CA LEU A 111 2.65 6.97 -4.88
C LEU A 111 2.10 6.08 -3.78
N LEU A 112 2.84 5.04 -3.39
CA LEU A 112 2.56 4.20 -2.23
C LEU A 112 3.70 4.29 -1.21
N VAL A 113 3.36 4.44 0.07
CA VAL A 113 4.32 4.56 1.18
C VAL A 113 3.90 3.78 2.42
N THR A 114 4.89 3.43 3.23
CA THR A 114 4.76 3.08 4.65
C THR A 114 5.85 3.82 5.41
N ASP A 115 5.57 4.17 6.67
CA ASP A 115 6.49 4.86 7.57
C ASP A 115 7.48 3.90 8.27
N LEU A 116 7.41 2.59 8.01
CA LEU A 116 8.30 1.58 8.58
C LEU A 116 9.79 1.96 8.50
N ALA A 117 10.24 2.46 7.35
CA ALA A 117 11.60 2.96 7.17
C ALA A 117 11.69 3.99 6.03
N GLY A 118 11.02 5.13 6.19
CA GLY A 118 11.18 6.30 5.31
C GLY A 118 10.80 6.06 3.85
N GLY A 119 9.90 5.12 3.57
CA GLY A 119 9.42 4.76 2.23
C GLY A 119 9.88 3.39 1.70
N TRP A 120 10.74 2.66 2.43
CA TRP A 120 11.07 1.28 2.07
C TRP A 120 9.86 0.35 2.24
N ILE A 121 9.61 -0.52 1.27
CA ILE A 121 8.54 -1.52 1.31
C ILE A 121 9.12 -2.91 1.60
N PRO A 122 8.67 -3.61 2.65
CA PRO A 122 9.21 -4.91 3.03
C PRO A 122 8.97 -5.99 1.95
N PRO A 123 9.84 -7.02 1.87
CA PRO A 123 9.85 -7.98 0.76
C PRO A 123 8.64 -8.92 0.73
N HIS A 124 8.00 -9.17 1.88
CA HIS A 124 6.82 -10.04 1.96
C HIS A 124 5.53 -9.39 1.46
N VAL A 125 5.55 -8.08 1.20
CA VAL A 125 4.40 -7.33 0.69
C VAL A 125 4.51 -7.20 -0.82
N ARG A 126 3.55 -7.80 -1.53
CA ARG A 126 3.38 -7.71 -2.98
C ARG A 126 2.64 -6.43 -3.34
N LEU A 127 3.07 -5.80 -4.42
CA LEU A 127 2.59 -4.47 -4.80
C LEU A 127 1.48 -4.54 -5.86
N PRO A 128 0.40 -3.74 -5.71
CA PRO A 128 -0.57 -3.51 -6.78
C PRO A 128 0.08 -2.99 -8.05
N ALA A 129 -0.53 -3.28 -9.21
CA ALA A 129 -0.06 -2.74 -10.49
C ALA A 129 -0.01 -1.19 -10.50
N ASN A 130 0.93 -0.64 -11.26
CA ASN A 130 1.04 0.81 -11.55
C ASN A 130 1.23 1.71 -10.33
N VAL A 131 1.80 1.21 -9.24
CA VAL A 131 2.26 2.06 -8.12
C VAL A 131 3.71 2.50 -8.33
N THR A 132 4.03 3.67 -7.81
CA THR A 132 5.37 4.23 -7.72
C THR A 132 5.78 4.29 -6.25
N LEU A 133 7.07 4.11 -5.96
CA LEU A 133 7.61 4.18 -4.60
C LEU A 133 8.45 5.45 -4.45
N LEU A 134 8.68 5.84 -3.19
CA LEU A 134 9.68 6.86 -2.89
C LEU A 134 11.07 6.40 -3.31
N GLU A 135 11.89 7.33 -3.78
CA GLU A 135 13.31 7.06 -4.01
C GLU A 135 14.06 6.91 -2.67
N PRO A 136 15.13 6.08 -2.63
CA PRO A 136 15.94 5.91 -1.44
C PRO A 136 16.67 7.21 -1.12
N THR A 137 16.22 7.90 -0.08
CA THR A 137 16.82 9.14 0.43
C THR A 137 16.59 9.19 1.93
N ALA A 138 17.54 9.78 2.68
CA ALA A 138 17.38 9.95 4.11
C ALA A 138 16.20 10.88 4.40
N ARG A 139 15.23 10.38 5.18
CA ARG A 139 14.06 11.13 5.65
C ARG A 139 14.06 11.18 7.18
N ARG A 140 13.33 12.14 7.75
CA ARG A 140 13.13 12.23 9.20
C ARG A 140 12.44 10.96 9.69
N ARG A 141 12.76 10.52 10.92
CA ARG A 141 12.22 9.26 11.47
C ARG A 141 10.78 9.39 11.96
N ASP A 142 10.39 10.60 12.31
CA ASP A 142 9.07 10.99 12.81
C ASP A 142 8.10 11.40 11.69
N ALA A 143 8.46 11.21 10.41
CA ALA A 143 7.53 11.43 9.30
C ALA A 143 6.51 10.30 9.28
N ASP A 144 5.24 10.66 9.44
CA ASP A 144 4.14 9.73 9.25
C ASP A 144 3.90 9.42 7.75
N VAL A 145 2.93 8.55 7.46
CA VAL A 145 2.60 8.17 6.08
C VAL A 145 2.06 9.34 5.24
N ILE A 146 1.44 10.35 5.84
CA ILE A 146 0.89 11.52 5.13
C ILE A 146 2.02 12.48 4.74
N ASP A 147 2.94 12.72 5.67
CA ASP A 147 4.17 13.47 5.47
C ASP A 147 5.02 12.87 4.35
N LEU A 148 5.10 11.54 4.28
CA LEU A 148 5.85 10.82 3.25
C LEU A 148 5.24 10.93 1.86
N LEU A 149 3.91 11.10 1.73
CA LEU A 149 3.28 11.32 0.43
C LEU A 149 3.69 12.68 -0.17
N GLY A 150 3.89 13.71 0.66
CA GLY A 150 4.17 15.07 0.20
C GLY A 150 3.01 15.66 -0.60
N ALA A 151 3.30 16.38 -1.68
CA ALA A 151 2.26 17.02 -2.50
C ALA A 151 1.49 16.00 -3.36
N VAL A 152 0.20 15.84 -3.06
CA VAL A 152 -0.75 14.93 -3.73
C VAL A 152 -2.15 15.56 -3.78
N VAL A 153 -2.95 15.18 -4.78
CA VAL A 153 -4.31 15.74 -5.00
C VAL A 153 -5.44 14.88 -4.43
N ALA A 154 -5.12 13.64 -4.04
CA ALA A 154 -6.00 12.69 -3.35
C ALA A 154 -5.16 11.75 -2.48
N VAL A 155 -5.72 11.28 -1.36
CA VAL A 155 -5.02 10.47 -0.34
C VAL A 155 -5.95 9.40 0.20
N ALA A 156 -5.46 8.17 0.30
CA ALA A 156 -6.03 7.12 1.13
C ALA A 156 -4.97 6.62 2.11
N ALA A 157 -5.39 6.20 3.30
CA ALA A 157 -4.48 5.71 4.33
C ALA A 157 -5.11 4.57 5.14
N HIS A 158 -4.24 3.76 5.72
CA HIS A 158 -4.55 2.70 6.67
C HIS A 158 -3.71 2.92 7.91
N GLU A 159 -4.38 2.96 9.06
CA GLU A 159 -3.73 3.06 10.36
C GLU A 159 -3.35 1.67 10.86
N SER A 160 -2.15 1.54 11.43
CA SER A 160 -1.62 0.29 11.96
C SER A 160 -2.63 -0.47 12.85
N ASN A 161 -2.71 -1.78 12.66
CA ASN A 161 -3.60 -2.72 13.35
C ASN A 161 -5.12 -2.51 13.10
N THR A 162 -5.50 -1.60 12.21
CA THR A 162 -6.89 -1.47 11.76
C THR A 162 -7.32 -2.73 11.02
N TYR A 163 -8.58 -3.14 11.19
CA TYR A 163 -9.13 -4.26 10.45
C TYR A 163 -9.23 -3.92 8.95
N VAL A 164 -8.78 -4.84 8.10
CA VAL A 164 -8.92 -4.76 6.64
C VAL A 164 -9.84 -5.88 6.18
N ALA A 165 -10.91 -5.54 5.47
CA ALA A 165 -11.86 -6.51 4.94
C ALA A 165 -11.19 -7.47 3.94
N GLU A 166 -11.72 -8.68 3.80
CA GLU A 166 -11.29 -9.67 2.81
C GLU A 166 -11.34 -9.12 1.36
N PRO A 167 -10.49 -9.63 0.44
CA PRO A 167 -10.46 -9.13 -0.92
C PRO A 167 -11.78 -9.41 -1.65
N GLY A 168 -12.39 -8.36 -2.18
CA GLY A 168 -13.47 -8.47 -3.15
C GLY A 168 -12.95 -8.74 -4.58
N PRO A 169 -13.85 -8.99 -5.54
CA PRO A 169 -13.50 -9.16 -6.96
C PRO A 169 -12.82 -7.94 -7.60
N ASP A 170 -12.99 -6.77 -7.00
CA ASP A 170 -12.43 -5.49 -7.42
C ASP A 170 -11.06 -5.18 -6.78
N ALA A 171 -10.52 -6.09 -5.97
CA ALA A 171 -9.17 -5.96 -5.42
C ALA A 171 -8.13 -5.88 -6.55
N PRO A 172 -7.14 -4.96 -6.46
CA PRO A 172 -6.17 -4.77 -7.53
C PRO A 172 -5.22 -5.96 -7.63
N ALA A 173 -4.83 -6.30 -8.85
CA ALA A 173 -3.84 -7.35 -9.10
C ALA A 173 -2.45 -6.97 -8.55
N LEU A 174 -1.81 -7.91 -7.84
CA LEU A 174 -0.52 -7.72 -7.16
C LEU A 174 0.67 -8.00 -8.08
N THR A 175 0.76 -7.25 -9.19
CA THR A 175 1.75 -7.46 -10.27
C THR A 175 2.77 -6.32 -10.40
N GLY A 176 2.76 -5.34 -9.48
CA GLY A 176 3.55 -4.11 -9.58
C GLY A 176 4.99 -4.20 -9.07
N ASP A 177 5.38 -5.27 -8.38
CA ASP A 177 6.68 -5.36 -7.70
C ASP A 177 7.87 -5.05 -8.61
N ARG A 178 7.90 -5.65 -9.80
CA ARG A 178 9.03 -5.48 -10.72
C ARG A 178 9.18 -4.03 -11.16
N SER A 179 8.12 -3.39 -11.63
CA SER A 179 8.20 -2.00 -12.10
C SER A 179 8.50 -1.03 -10.96
N ALA A 180 7.83 -1.21 -9.81
CA ALA A 180 7.92 -0.30 -8.68
C ALA A 180 9.32 -0.35 -8.02
N ARG A 181 9.93 -1.54 -7.91
CA ARG A 181 11.21 -1.75 -7.22
C ARG A 181 12.43 -1.63 -8.15
N SER A 182 12.25 -1.55 -9.47
CA SER A 182 13.36 -1.40 -10.45
C SER A 182 13.69 0.05 -10.82
N ALA A 183 12.99 1.03 -10.28
CA ALA A 183 13.20 2.45 -10.62
C ALA A 183 14.55 3.01 -10.11
N ILE A 184 15.19 2.33 -9.15
CA ILE A 184 16.43 2.79 -8.53
C ILE A 184 17.61 2.46 -9.44
N PRO A 185 18.51 3.42 -9.74
CA PRO A 185 19.75 3.16 -10.45
C PRO A 185 20.59 2.06 -9.79
N LYS A 186 21.44 1.40 -10.57
CA LYS A 186 22.33 0.38 -10.04
C LYS A 186 23.32 1.00 -9.04
N VAL A 187 23.41 0.40 -7.85
CA VAL A 187 24.40 0.76 -6.84
C VAL A 187 25.80 0.50 -7.40
N ASP A 188 26.66 1.50 -7.27
CA ASP A 188 28.06 1.41 -7.70
C ASP A 188 28.80 0.33 -6.92
N GLU A 189 29.67 -0.41 -7.61
CA GLU A 189 30.37 -1.58 -7.08
C GLU A 189 29.49 -2.49 -6.22
N PHE A 190 28.26 -2.81 -6.69
CA PHE A 190 27.23 -3.54 -5.93
C PHE A 190 27.79 -4.71 -5.10
N GLY A 191 28.60 -5.58 -5.72
CA GLY A 191 29.19 -6.75 -5.05
C GLY A 191 30.08 -6.38 -3.86
N PRO A 192 31.18 -5.63 -4.08
CA PRO A 192 31.99 -5.07 -3.00
C PRO A 192 31.19 -4.33 -1.93
N THR A 193 30.23 -3.49 -2.33
CA THR A 193 29.37 -2.72 -1.41
C THR A 193 28.54 -3.64 -0.49
N LEU A 194 27.93 -4.69 -1.03
CA LEU A 194 27.16 -5.66 -0.25
C LEU A 194 28.05 -6.44 0.72
N VAL A 195 29.17 -6.97 0.23
CA VAL A 195 30.10 -7.77 1.06
C VAL A 195 30.65 -6.92 2.21
N GLU A 196 31.01 -5.67 1.94
CA GLU A 196 31.51 -4.76 2.97
C GLU A 196 30.42 -4.37 3.98
N ALA A 197 29.19 -4.15 3.52
CA ALA A 197 28.05 -3.87 4.40
C ALA A 197 27.78 -5.04 5.35
N VAL A 198 27.83 -6.28 4.87
CA VAL A 198 27.68 -7.49 5.69
C VAL A 198 28.85 -7.63 6.66
N ARG A 199 30.09 -7.47 6.19
CA ARG A 199 31.30 -7.63 7.01
C ARG A 199 31.36 -6.67 8.19
N ARG A 200 30.88 -5.43 8.04
CA ARG A 200 30.89 -4.40 9.10
C ARG A 200 29.75 -4.55 10.12
N ARG A 201 28.83 -5.48 9.91
CA ARG A 201 27.57 -5.55 10.65
C ARG A 201 27.58 -6.71 11.63
N ASP A 202 27.94 -6.40 12.88
CA ASP A 202 28.07 -7.40 13.95
C ASP A 202 26.74 -8.04 14.38
N SER A 203 25.60 -7.38 14.11
CA SER A 203 24.27 -7.88 14.47
C SER A 203 23.71 -8.93 13.50
N LEU A 204 24.34 -9.14 12.34
CA LEU A 204 23.86 -10.09 11.36
C LEU A 204 24.04 -11.54 11.82
N PRO A 205 23.08 -12.43 11.49
CA PRO A 205 23.24 -13.86 11.75
C PRO A 205 24.41 -14.41 10.93
N ARG A 206 25.08 -15.43 11.48
CA ARG A 206 26.27 -16.06 10.87
C ARG A 206 26.03 -16.51 9.43
N ILE A 207 24.80 -16.92 9.09
CA ILE A 207 24.44 -17.34 7.73
C ILE A 207 24.68 -16.24 6.71
N ALA A 208 24.40 -14.97 7.03
CA ALA A 208 24.65 -13.85 6.14
C ALA A 208 26.15 -13.69 5.82
N GLN A 209 27.00 -13.83 6.84
CA GLN A 209 28.46 -13.78 6.68
C GLN A 209 28.98 -14.92 5.80
N ALA A 210 28.38 -16.11 5.91
CA ALA A 210 28.78 -17.28 5.15
C ALA A 210 28.45 -17.16 3.65
N ILE A 211 27.25 -16.67 3.31
CA ILE A 211 26.72 -16.75 1.95
C ILE A 211 26.77 -15.43 1.16
N ALA A 212 27.07 -14.28 1.78
CA ALA A 212 27.11 -13.00 1.07
C ALA A 212 28.11 -12.99 -0.10
N LEU A 213 29.33 -13.46 0.11
CA LEU A 213 30.34 -13.53 -0.95
C LEU A 213 29.99 -14.59 -2.02
N PRO A 214 29.60 -15.83 -1.67
CA PRO A 214 29.08 -16.80 -2.64
C PRO A 214 27.92 -16.28 -3.50
N ALA A 215 26.93 -15.61 -2.89
CA ALA A 215 25.79 -15.02 -3.60
C ALA A 215 26.25 -13.95 -4.60
N VAL A 216 27.16 -13.04 -4.18
CA VAL A 216 27.75 -12.02 -5.07
C VAL A 216 28.56 -12.62 -6.21
N ARG A 217 29.25 -13.75 -5.98
CA ARG A 217 30.03 -14.44 -7.00
C ARG A 217 29.20 -15.39 -7.87
N LYS A 218 27.90 -15.56 -7.57
CA LYS A 218 26.98 -16.48 -8.24
C LYS A 218 27.53 -17.92 -8.29
N THR A 219 28.16 -18.37 -7.19
CA THR A 219 28.77 -19.71 -7.10
C THR A 219 27.79 -20.79 -6.62
N GLY A 220 26.55 -20.43 -6.34
CA GLY A 220 25.55 -21.29 -5.72
C GLY A 220 25.62 -21.27 -4.19
N VAL A 221 24.48 -21.51 -3.56
CA VAL A 221 24.25 -21.62 -2.11
C VAL A 221 23.48 -22.93 -1.89
N LEU A 222 23.74 -23.63 -0.79
CA LEU A 222 23.04 -24.88 -0.49
C LEU A 222 21.58 -24.60 -0.08
N GLU A 223 20.67 -25.54 -0.35
CA GLU A 223 19.26 -25.39 0.01
C GLU A 223 19.05 -25.12 1.52
N ASN A 224 19.79 -25.84 2.38
CA ASN A 224 19.72 -25.65 3.82
C ASN A 224 20.23 -24.26 4.28
N GLU A 225 21.15 -23.66 3.53
CA GLU A 225 21.65 -22.31 3.78
C GLU A 225 20.60 -21.26 3.36
N ALA A 226 19.89 -21.49 2.25
CA ALA A 226 18.78 -20.68 1.81
C ALA A 226 17.59 -20.75 2.79
N GLU A 227 17.22 -21.95 3.25
CA GLU A 227 16.20 -22.14 4.28
C GLU A 227 16.56 -21.42 5.60
N LEU A 228 17.83 -21.52 6.03
CA LEU A 228 18.31 -20.82 7.22
C LEU A 228 18.28 -19.29 7.05
N LEU A 229 18.64 -18.78 5.88
CA LEU A 229 18.52 -17.36 5.55
C LEU A 229 17.07 -16.90 5.62
N HIS A 230 16.14 -17.63 5.00
CA HIS A 230 14.72 -17.32 5.00
C HIS A 230 14.13 -17.32 6.42
N GLY A 231 14.53 -18.28 7.25
CA GLY A 231 14.19 -18.31 8.67
C GLY A 231 14.68 -17.08 9.43
N CYS A 232 15.90 -16.61 9.15
CA CYS A 232 16.44 -15.38 9.72
C CYS A 232 15.67 -14.13 9.26
N ILE A 233 15.28 -14.05 7.98
CA ILE A 233 14.45 -12.97 7.43
C ILE A 233 13.09 -12.92 8.12
N THR A 234 12.46 -14.08 8.31
CA THR A 234 11.18 -14.18 9.01
C THR A 234 11.32 -13.76 10.48
N ALA A 235 12.39 -14.16 11.16
CA ALA A 235 12.63 -13.79 12.55
C ALA A 235 12.83 -12.27 12.74
N VAL A 236 13.65 -11.62 11.88
CA VAL A 236 13.86 -10.17 11.96
C VAL A 236 12.60 -9.40 11.57
N LYS A 237 11.84 -9.86 10.55
CA LYS A 237 10.53 -9.32 10.20
C LYS A 237 9.60 -9.29 11.42
N GLU A 238 9.42 -10.44 12.07
CA GLU A 238 8.55 -10.53 13.24
C GLU A 238 9.05 -9.68 14.41
N SER A 239 10.36 -9.61 14.64
CA SER A 239 10.94 -8.75 15.67
C SER A 239 10.65 -7.27 15.40
N VAL A 240 10.84 -6.80 14.16
CA VAL A 240 10.62 -5.40 13.77
C VAL A 240 9.14 -5.05 13.88
N LEU A 241 8.26 -5.85 13.29
CA LEU A 241 6.83 -5.54 13.22
C LEU A 241 6.11 -5.63 14.57
N LYS A 242 6.62 -6.46 15.50
CA LYS A 242 6.12 -6.46 16.89
C LYS A 242 6.58 -5.24 17.69
N ALA A 243 7.72 -4.67 17.35
CA ALA A 243 8.26 -3.48 18.02
C ALA A 243 7.72 -2.17 17.43
N TYR A 244 7.17 -2.20 16.21
CA TYR A 244 6.58 -1.04 15.56
C TYR A 244 5.48 -0.38 16.42
N PRO A 245 5.44 0.96 16.54
CA PRO A 245 6.27 1.95 15.83
C PRO A 245 7.60 2.30 16.53
N SER A 246 7.95 1.62 17.63
CA SER A 246 9.16 1.84 18.43
C SER A 246 10.33 0.91 18.02
N HIS A 247 10.36 0.46 16.76
CA HIS A 247 11.37 -0.45 16.25
C HIS A 247 12.70 0.24 15.97
N GLU A 248 13.80 -0.49 16.13
CA GLU A 248 15.14 0.02 15.86
C GLU A 248 15.48 -0.08 14.36
N LEU A 249 15.95 1.02 13.76
CA LEU A 249 16.42 1.00 12.36
C LEU A 249 17.63 0.08 12.14
N THR A 250 18.34 -0.29 13.20
CA THR A 250 19.37 -1.33 13.14
C THR A 250 18.75 -2.68 12.73
N ALA A 251 17.63 -3.09 13.35
CA ALA A 251 16.97 -4.34 12.97
C ALA A 251 16.39 -4.27 11.54
N VAL A 252 15.87 -3.10 11.12
CA VAL A 252 15.40 -2.91 9.74
C VAL A 252 16.55 -2.99 8.74
N GLY A 253 17.71 -2.41 9.05
CA GLY A 253 18.89 -2.51 8.18
C GLY A 253 19.38 -3.95 8.05
N ASP A 254 19.31 -4.75 9.11
CA ASP A 254 19.64 -6.18 9.04
C ASP A 254 18.65 -6.91 8.13
N TRP A 255 17.36 -6.62 8.26
CA TRP A 255 16.32 -7.15 7.37
C TRP A 255 16.57 -6.79 5.90
N MET A 256 16.93 -5.53 5.60
CA MET A 256 17.27 -5.11 4.24
C MET A 256 18.46 -5.89 3.66
N LEU A 257 19.54 -6.10 4.43
CA LEU A 257 20.69 -6.87 3.94
C LEU A 257 20.34 -8.34 3.70
N LEU A 258 19.60 -8.96 4.61
CA LEU A 258 19.18 -10.35 4.45
C LEU A 258 18.28 -10.51 3.21
N ALA A 259 17.34 -9.59 3.00
CA ALA A 259 16.49 -9.56 1.81
C ALA A 259 17.29 -9.33 0.51
N ALA A 260 18.36 -8.51 0.56
CA ALA A 260 19.25 -8.32 -0.58
C ALA A 260 20.00 -9.61 -0.96
N ILE A 261 20.46 -10.37 0.05
CA ILE A 261 21.15 -11.65 -0.16
C ILE A 261 20.18 -12.70 -0.73
N GLU A 262 18.97 -12.83 -0.16
CA GLU A 262 17.94 -13.76 -0.64
C GLU A 262 17.57 -13.47 -2.10
N ALA A 263 17.30 -12.19 -2.42
CA ALA A 263 17.02 -11.78 -3.80
C ALA A 263 18.17 -12.10 -4.78
N LEU A 264 19.42 -12.08 -4.31
CA LEU A 264 20.58 -12.38 -5.14
C LEU A 264 20.73 -13.89 -5.40
N ILE A 265 20.35 -14.73 -4.43
CA ILE A 265 20.27 -16.18 -4.57
C ILE A 265 19.15 -16.56 -5.56
N ASP A 266 18.03 -15.85 -5.51
CA ASP A 266 16.87 -16.03 -6.41
C ASP A 266 17.06 -15.45 -7.82
N GLU A 267 18.27 -14.99 -8.17
CA GLU A 267 18.60 -14.33 -9.45
C GLU A 267 17.77 -13.06 -9.73
N GLN A 268 17.32 -12.38 -8.67
CA GLN A 268 16.56 -11.12 -8.73
C GLN A 268 17.47 -9.93 -8.42
N ASP A 269 18.52 -9.74 -9.23
CA ASP A 269 19.54 -8.68 -9.07
C ASP A 269 18.93 -7.27 -8.88
N TYR A 270 17.78 -6.98 -9.50
CA TYR A 270 17.07 -5.71 -9.35
C TYR A 270 16.48 -5.50 -7.94
N LEU A 271 15.97 -6.57 -7.29
CA LEU A 271 15.50 -6.51 -5.90
C LEU A 271 16.67 -6.44 -4.92
N ALA A 272 17.75 -7.18 -5.20
CA ALA A 272 18.96 -7.08 -4.40
C ALA A 272 19.50 -5.63 -4.42
N ASN A 273 19.49 -4.99 -5.59
CA ASN A 273 19.82 -3.58 -5.74
C ASN A 273 18.87 -2.66 -4.95
N TYR A 274 17.56 -2.89 -5.03
CA TYR A 274 16.55 -2.14 -4.28
C TYR A 274 16.83 -2.17 -2.77
N HIS A 275 17.01 -3.37 -2.20
CA HIS A 275 17.25 -3.52 -0.77
C HIS A 275 18.59 -2.91 -0.32
N LEU A 276 19.65 -3.05 -1.12
CA LEU A 276 20.97 -2.47 -0.80
C LEU A 276 20.95 -0.93 -0.86
N ALA A 277 20.26 -0.34 -1.84
CA ALA A 277 20.12 1.11 -1.92
C ALA A 277 19.37 1.69 -0.71
N TRP A 278 18.30 1.03 -0.28
CA TRP A 278 17.55 1.40 0.93
C TRP A 278 18.36 1.19 2.22
N TYR A 279 19.15 0.12 2.30
CA TYR A 279 20.07 -0.10 3.41
C TYR A 279 21.04 1.07 3.60
N ALA A 280 21.64 1.56 2.50
CA ALA A 280 22.62 2.63 2.52
C ALA A 280 22.06 3.93 3.13
N VAL A 281 20.82 4.31 2.78
CA VAL A 281 20.18 5.52 3.32
C VAL A 281 19.64 5.33 4.74
N THR A 282 19.19 4.12 5.10
CA THR A 282 18.65 3.79 6.43
C THR A 282 19.74 3.78 7.50
N THR A 283 20.95 3.37 7.13
CA THR A 283 22.09 3.21 8.04
C THR A 283 23.08 4.36 7.98
N ARG A 284 22.82 5.35 7.12
CA ARG A 284 23.62 6.57 7.04
C ARG A 284 23.59 7.25 8.40
N ARG A 285 24.72 7.22 9.12
CA ARG A 285 24.88 8.09 10.30
C ARG A 285 24.73 9.53 9.82
N GLY A 286 23.93 10.32 10.52
CA GLY A 286 23.78 11.75 10.27
C GLY A 286 25.16 12.43 10.34
N GLY A 287 25.83 12.55 9.19
CA GLY A 287 27.13 13.16 9.06
C GLY A 287 26.97 14.68 8.95
N SER A 288 27.26 15.35 10.06
CA SER A 288 27.82 16.70 10.19
C SER A 288 27.07 17.88 9.57
N ARG A 289 26.50 18.69 10.47
CA ARG A 289 26.45 20.16 10.31
C ARG A 289 27.83 20.67 9.86
N GLY A 290 27.83 21.45 8.78
CA GLY A 290 28.82 22.50 8.50
C GLY A 290 30.26 22.06 8.23
N PHE A 291 30.66 22.13 6.96
CA PHE A 291 31.90 22.84 6.62
C PHE A 291 31.55 23.92 5.61
N ALA A 292 31.38 25.13 6.14
CA ALA A 292 31.59 26.35 5.39
C ALA A 292 33.06 26.72 5.54
N ALA A 293 33.77 26.76 4.42
CA ALA A 293 34.85 27.70 4.07
C ALA A 293 35.25 27.40 2.61
#